data_AF-A0A1U8JVK5-F1
#
_entry.id   AF-A0A1U8JVK5-F1
#
_cell.length_a   1.000
_cell.length_b   1.000
_cell.length_c   1.000
_cell.angle_alpha   90.00
_cell.angle_beta   90.00
_cell.angle_gamma   90.00
#
_symmetry.space_group_name_H-M   'P 1'
#
loop_
_entity.id
_entity.type
_entity.pdbx_description
1 polymer ?
#
loop_
_entity_poly.entity_id
_entity_poly.type
_entity_poly.pdbx_seq_one_letter_code
_entity_poly.pdbx_strand_id
1 'polypeptide(L)'
;MAIPIPSRQLFINGDWAESLLKKRIPIINPTTEEIIGDIPAATAEDVDVAVQAARSALTRNKGKDWAFASGAVRAKYLRAIAAKIKERKPVLAKLETVDCGKPLSESEADMDDVVGCFEYYADLAEGLDAKQKAPISLPMKT
;
A
#
# COMPACT_ATOMS: atom_id res chain seq x y z
N MET A 1 10.18 2.23 -24.06
CA MET A 1 8.73 2.19 -24.35
C MET A 1 8.08 3.38 -23.67
N ALA A 2 7.40 4.26 -24.41
CA ALA A 2 6.70 5.40 -23.80
C ALA A 2 5.40 4.89 -23.16
N ILE A 3 5.29 4.95 -21.83
CA ILE A 3 4.04 4.75 -21.10
C ILE A 3 3.63 6.09 -20.46
N PRO A 4 2.34 6.43 -20.38
CA PRO A 4 1.91 7.63 -19.67
C PRO A 4 2.25 7.53 -18.18
N ILE A 5 3.00 8.49 -17.66
CA ILE A 5 3.30 8.58 -16.22
C ILE A 5 2.10 9.24 -15.51
N PRO A 6 1.48 8.59 -14.52
CA PRO A 6 0.35 9.17 -13.81
C PRO A 6 0.79 10.39 -12.98
N SER A 7 0.07 11.51 -13.10
CA SER A 7 0.15 12.61 -12.13
C SER A 7 -0.95 12.43 -11.08
N ARG A 8 -0.55 12.31 -9.82
CA ARG A 8 -1.44 12.04 -8.67
C ARG A 8 -1.23 13.05 -7.55
N GLN A 9 -2.21 13.13 -6.66
CA GLN A 9 -2.13 13.81 -5.37
C GLN A 9 -1.72 12.84 -4.24
N LEU A 10 -1.73 13.30 -2.98
CA LEU A 10 -1.62 12.42 -1.82
C LEU A 10 -2.90 11.58 -1.70
N PHE A 11 -2.79 10.32 -1.29
CA PHE A 11 -3.96 9.48 -1.03
C PHE A 11 -4.22 9.41 0.48
N ILE A 12 -5.18 10.20 0.97
CA ILE A 12 -5.47 10.36 2.40
C ILE A 12 -6.97 10.22 2.62
N ASN A 13 -7.36 9.47 3.66
CA ASN A 13 -8.77 9.24 4.03
C ASN A 13 -9.64 8.62 2.92
N GLY A 14 -9.03 7.86 2.00
CA GLY A 14 -9.73 7.23 0.88
C GLY A 14 -9.89 8.09 -0.36
N ASP A 15 -9.39 9.33 -0.35
CA ASP A 15 -9.49 10.29 -1.44
C ASP A 15 -8.13 10.85 -1.87
N TRP A 16 -8.09 11.41 -3.08
CA TRP A 16 -6.94 12.16 -3.60
C TRP A 16 -7.00 13.61 -3.12
N ALA A 17 -5.99 14.05 -2.36
CA ALA A 17 -5.92 15.39 -1.78
C ALA A 17 -4.57 16.06 -2.09
N GLU A 18 -4.62 17.29 -2.61
CA GLU A 18 -3.41 18.09 -2.83
C GLU A 18 -2.61 18.26 -1.53
N SER A 19 -1.28 18.27 -1.63
CA SER A 19 -0.44 18.67 -0.49
C SER A 19 -0.80 20.10 -0.08
N LEU A 20 -0.76 20.37 1.23
CA LEU A 20 -1.09 21.67 1.79
C LEU A 20 -0.23 22.81 1.22
N LEU A 21 1.06 22.55 0.96
CA LEU A 21 1.94 23.52 0.32
C LEU A 21 1.96 23.43 -1.22
N LYS A 22 1.23 22.48 -1.81
CA LYS A 22 1.13 22.25 -3.26
C LYS A 22 2.48 22.10 -3.98
N LYS A 23 3.52 21.75 -3.23
CA LYS A 23 4.86 21.49 -3.78
C LYS A 23 4.87 20.12 -4.44
N ARG A 24 5.69 19.98 -5.46
CA ARG A 24 5.89 18.73 -6.21
C ARG A 24 7.38 18.53 -6.45
N ILE A 25 7.81 17.28 -6.56
CA ILE A 25 9.18 16.89 -6.90
C ILE A 25 9.17 16.07 -8.18
N PRO A 26 10.21 16.18 -9.03
CA PRO A 26 10.26 15.48 -10.30
C PRO A 26 10.48 13.97 -10.10
N ILE A 27 9.91 13.18 -11.01
CA ILE A 27 10.30 11.79 -11.24
C ILE A 27 11.31 11.80 -12.38
N ILE A 28 12.46 11.17 -12.17
CA ILE A 28 13.57 11.12 -13.14
C ILE A 28 13.73 9.67 -13.60
N ASN A 29 13.76 9.44 -14.92
CA ASN A 29 14.10 8.13 -15.44
C ASN A 29 15.62 7.90 -15.30
N PRO A 30 16.07 6.92 -14.51
CA PRO A 30 17.50 6.70 -14.27
C PRO A 30 18.26 6.20 -15.51
N THR A 31 17.56 5.74 -16.55
CA THR A 31 18.18 5.31 -17.81
C THR A 31 18.51 6.48 -18.73
N THR A 32 17.71 7.55 -18.71
CA THR A 32 17.83 8.68 -19.63
C THR A 32 18.17 10.00 -18.95
N GLU A 33 18.10 10.04 -17.62
CA GLU A 33 18.24 11.24 -16.78
C GLU A 33 17.17 12.32 -17.04
N GLU A 34 16.15 12.01 -17.85
CA GLU A 34 15.06 12.93 -18.18
C GLU A 34 13.99 12.95 -17.10
N ILE A 35 13.37 14.12 -16.89
CA ILE A 35 12.17 14.25 -16.07
C ILE A 35 10.99 13.64 -16.85
N ILE A 36 10.35 12.63 -16.26
CA ILE A 36 9.24 11.88 -16.86
C ILE A 36 7.88 12.16 -16.22
N GLY A 37 7.87 12.89 -15.10
CA GLY A 37 6.68 13.26 -14.36
C GLY A 37 7.01 13.94 -13.04
N ASP A 38 6.03 14.00 -12.14
CA ASP A 38 6.18 14.61 -10.82
C ASP A 38 5.21 13.97 -9.80
N ILE A 39 5.58 14.05 -8.52
CA ILE A 39 4.78 13.60 -7.38
C ILE A 39 4.66 14.70 -6.32
N PRO A 40 3.59 14.71 -5.51
CA PRO A 40 3.42 15.68 -4.44
C PRO A 40 4.54 15.55 -3.40
N ALA A 41 5.06 16.70 -2.95
CA ALA A 41 6.06 16.80 -1.90
C ALA A 41 5.37 17.10 -0.57
N ALA A 42 4.99 16.03 0.14
CA ALA A 42 4.29 16.14 1.42
C ALA A 42 5.13 16.85 2.49
N THR A 43 4.44 17.51 3.41
CA THR A 43 4.97 18.27 4.54
C THR A 43 4.60 17.63 5.87
N ALA A 44 5.12 18.18 6.98
CA ALA A 44 4.76 17.70 8.32
C ALA A 44 3.26 17.85 8.60
N GLU A 45 2.65 18.92 8.09
CA GLU A 45 1.22 19.18 8.23
C GLU A 45 0.38 18.17 7.42
N ASP A 46 0.85 17.75 6.24
CA ASP A 46 0.21 16.66 5.48
C ASP A 46 0.27 15.33 6.24
N VAL A 47 1.38 15.08 6.95
CA VAL A 47 1.54 13.91 7.84
C VAL A 47 0.53 13.96 8.98
N ASP A 48 0.34 15.10 9.63
CA ASP A 48 -0.65 15.26 10.70
C ASP A 48 -2.07 14.91 10.22
N VAL A 49 -2.45 15.39 9.02
CA VAL A 49 -3.74 15.07 8.40
C VAL A 49 -3.86 13.56 8.12
N ALA A 50 -2.81 12.92 7.58
CA ALA A 50 -2.80 11.49 7.32
C ALA A 50 -2.92 10.66 8.61
N VAL A 51 -2.21 11.05 9.68
CA VAL A 51 -2.24 10.38 10.98
C VAL A 51 -3.63 10.52 11.64
N GLN A 52 -4.24 11.69 11.56
CA GLN A 52 -5.60 11.92 12.06
C GLN A 52 -6.63 11.06 11.32
N ALA A 53 -6.53 10.95 9.99
CA ALA A 53 -7.37 10.09 9.18
C ALA A 53 -7.20 8.61 9.56
N ALA A 54 -5.96 8.14 9.68
CA ALA A 54 -5.67 6.76 10.11
C ALA A 54 -6.22 6.46 11.51
N ARG A 55 -6.07 7.38 12.47
CA ARG A 55 -6.64 7.23 13.82
C ARG A 55 -8.16 7.19 13.80
N SER A 56 -8.79 7.98 12.95
CA SER A 56 -10.24 7.96 12.76
C SER A 56 -10.71 6.62 12.20
N ALA A 57 -9.98 6.04 11.24
CA ALA A 57 -10.29 4.72 10.69
C ALA A 57 -10.28 3.60 11.74
N LEU A 58 -9.44 3.69 12.78
CA LEU A 58 -9.40 2.71 13.87
C LEU A 58 -10.65 2.73 14.75
N THR A 59 -11.34 3.87 14.84
CA THR A 59 -12.49 4.06 15.75
C THR A 59 -13.83 4.13 15.03
N ARG A 60 -13.83 4.36 13.71
CA ARG A 60 -15.04 4.39 12.87
C ARG A 60 -15.87 3.12 13.05
N ASN A 61 -17.18 3.28 13.15
CA ASN A 61 -18.12 2.20 13.47
C ASN A 61 -17.70 1.38 14.71
N LYS A 62 -17.23 2.06 15.75
CA LYS A 62 -16.67 1.44 16.97
C LYS A 62 -15.54 0.46 16.66
N GLY A 63 -14.73 0.73 15.63
CA GLY A 63 -13.63 -0.10 15.15
C GLY A 63 -14.03 -1.31 14.30
N LYS A 64 -15.33 -1.62 14.16
CA LYS A 64 -15.80 -2.82 13.44
C LYS A 64 -15.43 -2.83 11.95
N ASP A 65 -15.22 -1.66 11.36
CA ASP A 65 -14.84 -1.55 9.95
C ASP A 65 -13.38 -1.97 9.70
N TRP A 66 -12.51 -1.88 10.71
CA TRP A 66 -11.08 -2.20 10.52
C TRP A 66 -10.40 -2.77 11.77
N ALA A 67 -10.24 -1.98 12.83
CA ALA A 67 -9.45 -2.34 14.02
C ALA A 67 -9.98 -3.60 14.73
N PHE A 68 -11.30 -3.73 14.84
CA PHE A 68 -11.99 -4.88 15.44
C PHE A 68 -12.69 -5.76 14.39
N ALA A 69 -12.42 -5.54 13.11
CA ALA A 69 -12.84 -6.49 12.08
C ALA A 69 -12.18 -7.85 12.35
N SER A 70 -12.82 -8.95 11.94
CA SER A 70 -12.16 -10.25 11.99
C SER A 70 -11.01 -10.30 10.98
N GLY A 71 -10.08 -11.22 11.20
CA GLY A 71 -9.05 -11.59 10.26
C GLY A 71 -9.63 -11.94 8.88
N ALA A 72 -10.70 -12.75 8.85
CA ALA A 72 -11.39 -13.09 7.61
C ALA A 72 -11.97 -11.88 6.86
N VAL A 73 -12.44 -10.84 7.56
CA VAL A 73 -12.89 -9.60 6.90
C VAL A 73 -11.71 -8.86 6.28
N ARG A 74 -10.60 -8.70 7.00
CA ARG A 74 -9.40 -8.05 6.46
C ARG A 74 -8.79 -8.83 5.29
N ALA A 75 -8.79 -10.16 5.35
CA ALA A 75 -8.30 -11.03 4.29
C ALA A 75 -9.02 -10.78 2.95
N LYS A 76 -10.33 -10.50 2.96
CA LYS A 76 -11.07 -10.13 1.73
C LYS A 76 -10.49 -8.90 1.05
N TYR A 77 -10.08 -7.88 1.81
CA TYR A 77 -9.44 -6.68 1.25
C TYR A 77 -8.06 -7.00 0.70
N LEU A 78 -7.24 -7.76 1.43
CA LEU A 78 -5.90 -8.16 0.98
C LEU A 78 -5.95 -8.93 -0.35
N ARG A 79 -6.86 -9.90 -0.48
CA ARG A 79 -7.06 -10.64 -1.73
C ARG A 79 -7.63 -9.78 -2.86
N ALA A 80 -8.51 -8.84 -2.55
CA ALA A 80 -9.01 -7.89 -3.55
C ALA A 80 -7.89 -7.00 -4.11
N ILE A 81 -6.95 -6.57 -3.26
CA ILE A 81 -5.75 -5.82 -3.68
C ILE A 81 -4.87 -6.71 -4.55
N ALA A 82 -4.56 -7.94 -4.12
CA ALA A 82 -3.77 -8.90 -4.89
C ALA A 82 -4.36 -9.14 -6.30
N ALA A 83 -5.67 -9.36 -6.39
CA ALA A 83 -6.38 -9.53 -7.65
C ALA A 83 -6.24 -8.30 -8.56
N LYS A 84 -6.34 -7.08 -8.01
CA LYS A 84 -6.18 -5.84 -8.78
C LYS A 84 -4.74 -5.59 -9.23
N ILE A 85 -3.75 -5.99 -8.43
CA ILE A 85 -2.33 -5.92 -8.83
C ILE A 85 -2.08 -6.90 -9.98
N LYS A 86 -2.56 -8.14 -9.86
CA LYS A 86 -2.46 -9.16 -10.91
C LYS A 86 -3.12 -8.71 -12.23
N GLU A 87 -4.32 -8.13 -12.15
CA GLU A 87 -5.03 -7.56 -13.30
C GLU A 87 -4.21 -6.47 -14.00
N ARG A 88 -3.50 -5.64 -13.23
CA ARG A 88 -2.76 -4.47 -13.73
C ARG A 88 -1.26 -4.70 -13.86
N LYS A 89 -0.79 -5.94 -13.68
CA LYS A 89 0.62 -6.33 -13.67
C LYS A 89 1.42 -5.75 -14.85
N PRO A 90 0.96 -5.84 -16.12
CA PRO A 90 1.74 -5.33 -17.25
C PRO A 90 1.97 -3.82 -17.22
N VAL A 91 1.07 -3.06 -16.59
CA VAL A 91 1.20 -1.59 -16.46
C VAL A 91 2.07 -1.25 -15.26
N LEU A 92 1.85 -1.92 -14.12
CA LEU A 92 2.62 -1.68 -12.90
C LEU A 92 4.10 -2.05 -13.08
N ALA A 93 4.41 -3.17 -13.73
CA ALA A 93 5.79 -3.57 -14.00
C ALA A 93 6.53 -2.56 -14.90
N LYS A 94 5.86 -2.00 -15.92
CA LYS A 94 6.47 -0.96 -16.77
C LYS A 94 6.70 0.35 -16.03
N LEU A 95 5.78 0.74 -15.14
CA LEU A 95 5.95 1.91 -14.27
C LEU A 95 7.15 1.73 -13.34
N GLU A 96 7.23 0.58 -12.67
CA GLU A 96 8.35 0.22 -11.80
C GLU A 96 9.68 0.28 -12.56
N THR A 97 9.77 -0.38 -13.72
CA THR A 97 10.97 -0.36 -14.59
C THR A 97 11.41 1.05 -14.96
N VAL A 98 10.47 1.92 -15.34
CA VAL A 98 10.78 3.28 -15.79
C VAL A 98 11.18 4.19 -14.62
N ASP A 99 10.65 3.95 -13.42
CA ASP A 99 10.95 4.74 -12.21
C ASP A 99 12.30 4.35 -11.59
N CYS A 100 12.60 3.04 -11.48
CA CYS A 100 13.81 2.58 -10.79
C CYS A 100 14.95 2.08 -11.70
N GLY A 101 14.68 1.85 -12.99
CA GLY A 101 15.67 1.38 -13.97
C GLY A 101 15.97 -0.12 -13.98
N LYS A 102 15.28 -0.94 -13.17
CA LYS A 102 15.48 -2.41 -13.18
C LYS A 102 14.94 -3.03 -14.49
N PRO A 103 15.50 -4.17 -14.96
CA PRO A 103 14.96 -4.88 -16.12
C PRO A 103 13.46 -5.19 -15.99
N LEU A 104 12.72 -5.14 -17.11
CA LEU A 104 11.28 -5.40 -17.10
C LEU A 104 10.92 -6.77 -16.54
N SER A 105 11.71 -7.81 -16.84
CA SER A 105 11.50 -9.16 -16.30
C SER A 105 11.61 -9.20 -14.78
N GLU A 106 12.47 -8.38 -14.18
CA GLU A 106 12.59 -8.27 -12.72
C GLU A 106 11.38 -7.53 -12.13
N SER A 107 10.94 -6.44 -12.77
CA SER A 107 9.70 -5.75 -12.36
C SER A 107 8.45 -6.63 -12.49
N GLU A 108 8.41 -7.52 -13.49
CA GLU A 108 7.33 -8.49 -13.63
C GLU A 108 7.36 -9.55 -12.52
N ALA A 109 8.54 -10.00 -12.11
CA ALA A 109 8.71 -10.88 -10.96
C ALA A 109 8.29 -10.20 -9.65
N ASP A 110 8.69 -8.93 -9.44
CA ASP A 110 8.28 -8.15 -8.26
C ASP A 110 6.74 -8.06 -8.14
N MET A 111 6.03 -7.87 -9.26
CA MET A 111 4.57 -7.84 -9.22
C MET A 111 3.95 -9.18 -8.80
N ASP A 112 4.58 -10.30 -9.16
CA ASP A 112 4.15 -11.63 -8.70
C ASP A 112 4.44 -11.80 -7.20
N ASP A 113 5.60 -11.35 -6.73
CA ASP A 113 5.98 -11.40 -5.32
C ASP A 113 5.05 -10.53 -4.45
N VAL A 114 4.67 -9.34 -4.93
CA VAL A 114 3.68 -8.49 -4.26
C VAL A 114 2.32 -9.20 -4.16
N VAL A 115 1.85 -9.85 -5.24
CA VAL A 115 0.62 -10.65 -5.22
C VAL A 115 0.74 -11.78 -4.19
N GLY A 116 1.85 -12.54 -4.21
CA GLY A 116 2.11 -13.61 -3.26
C GLY A 116 2.14 -13.13 -1.81
N CYS A 117 2.73 -11.97 -1.55
CA CYS A 117 2.79 -11.35 -0.24
C CYS A 117 1.38 -11.04 0.31
N PHE A 118 0.52 -10.43 -0.49
CA PHE A 118 -0.86 -10.14 -0.08
C PHE A 118 -1.67 -11.41 0.18
N GLU A 119 -1.55 -12.43 -0.67
CA GLU A 119 -2.24 -13.72 -0.48
C GLU A 119 -1.74 -14.43 0.80
N TYR A 120 -0.43 -14.48 1.00
CA TYR A 120 0.18 -15.07 2.21
C TYR A 120 -0.33 -14.39 3.50
N TYR A 121 -0.35 -13.05 3.54
CA TYR A 121 -0.86 -12.34 4.70
C TYR A 121 -2.38 -12.42 4.84
N ALA A 122 -3.13 -12.67 3.76
CA ALA A 122 -4.56 -12.96 3.84
C ALA A 122 -4.81 -14.30 4.56
N ASP A 123 -4.04 -15.33 4.25
CA ASP A 123 -4.11 -16.64 4.93
C ASP A 123 -3.74 -16.51 6.41
N LEU A 124 -2.67 -15.76 6.73
CA LEU A 124 -2.31 -15.47 8.11
C LEU A 124 -3.38 -14.67 8.85
N ALA A 125 -4.04 -13.72 8.18
CA ALA A 125 -5.13 -12.95 8.76
C ALA A 125 -6.31 -13.85 9.12
N GLU A 126 -6.72 -14.78 8.24
CA GLU A 126 -7.75 -15.76 8.56
C GLU A 126 -7.34 -16.71 9.69
N GLY A 127 -6.11 -17.22 9.65
CA GLY A 127 -5.56 -18.07 10.71
C GLY A 127 -5.46 -17.37 12.07
N LEU A 128 -5.35 -16.04 12.09
CA LEU A 128 -5.31 -15.24 13.32
C LEU A 128 -6.64 -15.30 14.09
N ASP A 129 -7.78 -15.49 13.42
CA ASP A 129 -9.09 -15.57 14.09
C ASP A 129 -9.15 -16.78 15.05
N ALA A 130 -8.57 -17.91 14.65
CA ALA A 130 -8.50 -19.12 15.48
C ALA A 130 -7.54 -18.99 16.68
N LYS A 131 -6.63 -18.01 16.67
CA LYS A 131 -5.67 -17.75 17.75
C LYS A 131 -6.16 -16.71 18.75
N GLN A 132 -7.32 -16.10 18.53
CA GLN A 132 -7.88 -15.10 19.43
C GLN A 132 -8.23 -15.70 20.79
N LYS A 133 -7.86 -14.99 21.87
CA LYS A 133 -8.08 -15.41 23.27
C LYS A 133 -7.47 -16.77 23.63
N ALA A 134 -6.50 -17.25 22.82
CA ALA A 134 -5.75 -18.44 23.16
C ALA A 134 -4.96 -18.21 24.46
N PRO A 135 -4.92 -19.19 25.39
CA PRO A 135 -4.12 -19.08 26.59
C PRO A 135 -2.63 -19.01 26.23
N ILE A 136 -1.92 -18.04 26.78
CA ILE A 136 -0.47 -17.90 26.63
C ILE A 136 0.17 -18.31 27.96
N SER A 137 1.07 -19.30 27.92
CA SER A 137 1.84 -19.68 29.09
C SER A 137 2.87 -18.58 29.39
N LEU A 138 2.76 -17.95 30.55
CA LEU A 138 3.75 -17.01 31.03
C LEU A 138 4.80 -17.78 31.85
N PRO A 139 6.10 -17.61 31.60
CA PRO A 139 7.13 -18.17 32.47
C PRO A 139 7.05 -17.47 33.83
N MET A 140 6.39 -18.10 34.80
CA MET A 140 6.42 -17.62 36.18
C MET A 140 7.82 -17.85 36.73
N LYS A 141 8.58 -16.78 36.99
CA LYS A 141 9.71 -16.83 37.91
C LYS A 141 9.13 -16.93 39.33
N THR A 142 9.21 -18.11 39.93
CA THR A 142 9.16 -18.30 41.39
C THR A 142 10.39 -17.70 42.05
#